data_AF-A0A971H843-F1
#
_entry.id   AF-A0A971H843-F1
#
_cell.length_a   1.000
_cell.length_b   1.000
_cell.length_c   1.000
_cell.angle_alpha   90.00
_cell.angle_beta   90.00
_cell.angle_gamma   90.00
#
_symmetry.space_group_name_H-M   'P 1'
#
loop_
_entity.id
_entity.type
_entity.pdbx_description
1 polymer ?
#
loop_
_entity_poly.entity_id
_entity_poly.type
_entity_poly.pdbx_seq_one_letter_code
_entity_poly.pdbx_strand_id
1 'polypeptide(L)' 'EEQLKILANQGALGTFIGMLTDSRSFLSYPRHEYFRRILCNLLGSWAENGEVPSDMELLGNTVRDISFRNALRYFV' A
#
# COMPACT_ATOMS: atom_id res chain seq x y z
N GLU A 1 0.18 7.33 7.90
CA GLU A 1 0.14 7.69 6.47
C GLU A 1 1.36 8.49 5.99
N GLU A 2 2.04 9.24 6.86
CA GLU A 2 3.09 10.18 6.46
C GLU A 2 4.17 9.59 5.53
N GLN A 3 4.73 8.43 5.88
CA GLN A 3 5.72 7.75 5.03
C GLN A 3 5.19 7.42 3.62
N LEU A 4 3.93 6.99 3.50
CA LEU A 4 3.31 6.71 2.20
C LEU A 4 3.12 8.00 1.38
N LYS A 5 2.74 9.11 2.03
CA LYS A 5 2.60 10.42 1.39
C LYS A 5 3.95 10.94 0.90
N ILE A 6 4.99 10.83 1.73
CA ILE A 6 6.36 11.21 1.34
C ILE A 6 6.83 10.38 0.15
N LEU A 7 6.64 9.05 0.20
CA LEU A 7 7.03 8.16 -0.89
C LEU A 7 6.26 8.46 -2.18
N ALA A 8 4.98 8.78 -2.11
CA ALA A 8 4.19 9.19 -3.27
C ALA A 8 4.66 10.53 -3.87
N ASN A 9 5.08 11.48 -3.02
CA ASN A 9 5.55 12.79 -3.45
C ASN A 9 6.98 12.78 -4.00
N GLN A 10 7.87 11.94 -3.47
CA GLN A 10 9.30 11.93 -3.79
C GLN A 10 9.74 10.73 -4.63
N GLY A 11 8.85 9.76 -4.85
CA GLY A 11 9.14 8.52 -5.56
C GLY A 11 7.90 7.96 -6.28
N ALA A 12 7.84 6.64 -6.40
CA ALA A 12 6.74 5.95 -7.08
C ALA A 12 6.02 5.01 -6.10
N LEU A 13 4.90 5.45 -5.52
CA LEU A 13 4.15 4.65 -4.54
C LEU A 13 3.73 3.27 -5.10
N GLY A 14 3.38 3.19 -6.38
CA GLY A 14 2.97 1.93 -7.03
C GLY A 14 4.05 0.83 -7.04
N THR A 15 5.34 1.19 -6.94
CA THR A 15 6.44 0.21 -6.87
C THR A 15 6.86 -0.13 -5.44
N PHE A 16 6.17 0.42 -4.43
CA PHE A 16 6.50 0.17 -3.03
C PHE A 16 6.41 -1.34 -2.71
N ILE A 17 7.49 -1.88 -2.14
CA ILE A 17 7.65 -3.32 -1.86
C ILE A 17 6.56 -3.83 -0.90
N GLY A 18 6.13 -2.99 0.05
CA GLY A 18 5.03 -3.29 0.97
C GLY A 18 5.44 -3.20 2.44
N MET A 19 4.68 -3.88 3.30
CA MET A 19 4.83 -3.85 4.75
C MET A 19 5.44 -5.14 5.29
N LEU A 20 6.20 -5.03 6.38
CA LEU A 20 6.73 -6.14 7.16
C LEU A 20 6.34 -5.97 8.63
N THR A 21 6.10 -7.07 9.36
CA THR A 21 5.66 -7.00 10.77
C THR A 21 6.77 -6.59 11.73
N ASP A 22 8.03 -6.88 11.37
CA ASP A 22 9.22 -6.80 12.22
C ASP A 22 9.00 -7.37 13.63
N SER A 23 8.28 -8.48 13.72
CA SER A 23 7.85 -9.04 14.99
C SER A 23 8.22 -10.49 15.12
N ARG A 24 8.58 -10.88 16.35
CA ARG A 24 8.81 -12.27 16.76
C ARG A 24 7.52 -12.98 17.20
N SER A 25 6.38 -12.29 17.21
CA SER A 25 5.10 -12.84 17.65
C SER A 25 4.28 -13.33 16.46
N PHE A 26 3.76 -14.56 16.56
CA PHE A 26 2.78 -15.10 15.60
C PHE A 26 1.46 -14.30 15.57
N LEU A 27 1.17 -13.52 16.62
CA LEU A 27 -0.04 -12.67 16.68
C LEU A 27 0.15 -11.30 16.02
N SER A 28 1.27 -11.10 15.31
CA SER A 28 1.60 -9.80 14.70
C SER A 28 1.03 -9.62 13.28
N TYR A 29 0.54 -10.68 12.63
CA TYR A 29 0.01 -10.59 11.27
C TYR A 29 -1.17 -9.61 11.07
N PRO A 30 -2.04 -9.32 12.08
CA PRO A 30 -3.01 -8.23 11.98
C PRO A 30 -2.39 -6.86 11.69
N ARG A 31 -1.08 -6.65 11.90
CA ARG A 31 -0.38 -5.44 11.48
C ARG A 31 -0.43 -5.24 9.96
N HIS A 32 -0.44 -6.32 9.17
CA HIS A 32 -0.66 -6.21 7.72
C HIS A 32 -2.07 -5.75 7.40
N GLU A 33 -3.08 -6.22 8.13
CA GLU A 33 -4.45 -5.74 7.95
C GLU A 33 -4.55 -4.24 8.26
N TYR A 34 -3.98 -3.80 9.38
CA TYR A 34 -3.93 -2.40 9.75
C TYR A 34 -3.25 -1.54 8.67
N PHE A 35 -2.11 -1.98 8.15
CA PHE A 35 -1.43 -1.33 7.03
C PHE A 35 -2.31 -1.25 5.77
N ARG A 36 -2.97 -2.35 5.39
CA ARG A 36 -3.84 -2.40 4.21
C ARG A 36 -5.03 -1.46 4.34
N ARG A 37 -5.63 -1.35 5.53
CA ARG A 37 -6.70 -0.39 5.81
C ARG A 37 -6.23 1.04 5.62
N ILE A 38 -5.05 1.38 6.13
CA ILE A 38 -4.44 2.70 5.94
C ILE A 38 -4.17 2.98 4.45
N LEU A 39 -3.60 2.02 3.72
CA LEU A 39 -3.31 2.17 2.29
C LEU A 39 -4.60 2.38 1.46
N CYS A 40 -5.62 1.55 1.69
CA CYS A 40 -6.90 1.68 0.99
C CYS A 40 -7.60 3.00 1.33
N ASN A 41 -7.57 3.43 2.59
CA ASN A 41 -8.13 4.71 3.00
C ASN A 41 -7.42 5.88 2.29
N LEU A 42 -6.09 5.88 2.27
CA LEU A 42 -5.29 6.91 1.61
C LEU A 42 -5.62 7.02 0.11
N LEU A 43 -5.59 5.89 -0.61
CA LEU A 43 -5.88 5.86 -2.06
C LEU A 43 -7.35 6.20 -2.36
N GLY A 44 -8.27 5.74 -1.51
CA GLY A 44 -9.69 6.05 -1.62
C GLY A 44 -9.95 7.55 -1.46
N SER A 45 -9.39 8.18 -0.43
CA SER A 45 -9.51 9.63 -0.24
C SER A 45 -8.92 10.43 -1.40
N TRP A 46 -7.78 10.02 -1.95
CA TRP A 46 -7.23 10.68 -3.15
C TRP A 46 -8.13 10.53 -4.37
N ALA A 47 -8.78 9.39 -4.56
CA ALA A 47 -9.72 9.18 -5.65
C ALA A 47 -10.99 10.02 -5.47
N GLU A 48 -11.53 10.09 -4.25
CA GLU A 48 -12.70 10.94 -3.89
C GLU A 48 -12.40 12.43 -4.08
N ASN A 49 -11.19 12.87 -3.75
CA ASN A 49 -10.75 14.25 -3.93
C ASN A 49 -10.36 14.61 -5.38
N GLY A 50 -10.32 13.63 -6.29
CA GLY A 50 -9.87 13.82 -7.67
C GLY A 50 -8.36 14.04 -7.82
N GLU A 51 -7.57 13.68 -6.81
CA GLU A 51 -6.09 13.75 -6.85
C GLU A 51 -5.50 12.61 -7.71
N VAL A 52 -6.21 11.48 -7.81
CA VAL A 52 -5.88 10.35 -8.69
C VAL A 52 -7.12 9.88 -9.45
N PRO A 53 -6.98 9.15 -10.57
CA PRO A 53 -8.12 8.59 -11.27
C PRO A 53 -8.96 7.67 -10.37
N SER A 54 -10.27 7.87 -10.35
CA SER A 54 -11.23 6.98 -9.66
C SER A 54 -11.50 5.73 -10.51
N ASP A 55 -10.44 4.96 -10.76
CA ASP A 55 -10.45 3.70 -11.50
C ASP A 55 -10.20 2.53 -10.53
N MET A 56 -11.25 1.75 -10.27
CA MET A 56 -11.19 0.63 -9.33
C MET A 56 -10.25 -0.49 -9.77
N GLU A 57 -10.06 -0.69 -11.07
CA GLU A 57 -9.13 -1.70 -11.57
C GLU A 57 -7.69 -1.26 -11.32
N LEU A 58 -7.37 -0.01 -11.65
CA LEU A 58 -6.05 0.58 -11.41
C LEU A 58 -5.70 0.62 -9.91
N LEU A 59 -6.59 1.16 -9.09
CA LEU A 59 -6.39 1.28 -7.64
C LEU A 59 -6.34 -0.10 -6.99
N GLY A 60 -7.24 -1.01 -7.39
CA GLY A 60 -7.26 -2.39 -6.90
C GLY A 60 -6.02 -3.19 -7.30
N ASN A 61 -5.46 -2.96 -8.49
CA ASN A 61 -4.15 -3.52 -8.88
C ASN A 61 -3.03 -2.95 -8.02
N THR A 62 -2.98 -1.63 -7.82
CA THR A 62 -1.99 -0.95 -6.99
C THR A 62 -1.99 -1.50 -5.56
N VAL A 63 -3.17 -1.66 -4.94
CA VAL A 63 -3.30 -2.25 -3.59
C VAL A 63 -2.78 -3.69 -3.58
N ARG A 64 -3.10 -4.52 -4.58
CA ARG A 64 -2.61 -5.91 -4.68
C ARG A 64 -1.09 -5.98 -4.87
N ASP A 65 -0.54 -5.05 -5.65
CA ASP A 65 0.89 -4.96 -5.88
C ASP A 65 1.63 -4.63 -4.59
N ILE A 66 1.25 -3.55 -3.91
CA ILE A 66 1.87 -3.12 -2.65
C ILE A 66 1.63 -4.13 -1.51
N SER A 67 0.49 -4.83 -1.51
CA SER A 67 0.14 -5.79 -0.45
C SER A 67 0.84 -7.14 -0.57
N PHE A 68 1.39 -7.48 -1.74
CA PHE A 68 2.01 -8.78 -1.98
C PHE A 68 2.90 -8.85 -3.23
N ARG A 69 2.39 -8.49 -4.42
CA ARG A 69 3.07 -8.85 -5.68
C ARG A 69 4.41 -8.14 -5.88
N ASN A 70 4.55 -6.91 -5.37
CA ASN A 70 5.82 -6.18 -5.41
C ASN A 70 6.90 -6.89 -4.58
N ALA A 71 6.59 -7.25 -3.33
CA ALA A 71 7.50 -8.03 -2.50
C ALA A 71 7.87 -9.36 -3.16
N LEU A 72 6.88 -10.08 -3.70
CA LEU A 72 7.13 -11.34 -4.40
C LEU A 72 8.14 -11.15 -5.54
N ARG A 73 7.88 -10.21 -6.46
CA ARG A 73 8.77 -9.92 -7.61
C ARG A 73 10.15 -9.40 -7.22
N TYR A 74 10.26 -8.71 -6.08
CA TYR A 74 11.51 -8.11 -5.65
C TYR A 74 12.47 -9.13 -5.03
N PHE A 75 11.94 -10.12 -4.31
CA PHE A 75 12.74 -11.11 -3.58
C PHE A 75 12.80 -12.49 -4.24
N VAL A 76 11.91 -12.80 -5.19
CA VAL A 76 11.76 -14.11 -5.85
C VAL A 76 11.72 -13.94 -7.36
#